data_AF-A0ABD0Z118-F1
#
_entry.id   AF-A0ABD0Z118-F1
#
_cell.length_a   1.000
_cell.length_b   1.000
_cell.length_c   1.000
_cell.angle_alpha   90.00
_cell.angle_beta   90.00
_cell.angle_gamma   90.00
#
_symmetry.space_group_name_H-M   'P 1'
#
loop_
_entity.id
_entity.type
_entity.pdbx_description
1 polymer ?
#
loop_
_entity_poly.entity_id
_entity_poly.type
_entity_poly.pdbx_seq_one_letter_code
_entity_poly.pdbx_strand_id
1 'polypeptide(L)'
;MYRSKFSEKVREDVKKVKDCHRTMGFPPDYPGKGPSYFLKKGTRLNLKQDVEKTKLVFPPKMKVPRRDEWTKPLVKPLQNFVYTNAIDVIRSGPKHGSRRVWDSSTGDQIHSCVIEPKFVFHKGFGKVPKYVNEFKTKQKAVKDNKEKNEEPTEYESAYQIISKEDRDKIIKGLKKIWEAKQEEFRLLPMVVETPPQIKRKTQMERDLDALEKEIDKLERNKIIYVYDESGKKCYCHKNK
;
A
#
# COMPACT_ATOMS: atom_id res chain seq x y z
N MET A 1 -31.16 -6.58 25.30
CA MET A 1 -30.10 -7.49 25.77
C MET A 1 -29.03 -7.61 24.70
N TYR A 2 -27.76 -7.34 25.05
CA TYR A 2 -26.64 -7.49 24.13
C TYR A 2 -26.27 -8.97 23.98
N ARG A 3 -26.01 -9.43 22.74
CA ARG A 3 -25.53 -10.79 22.45
C ARG A 3 -24.16 -10.71 21.80
N SER A 4 -23.18 -11.35 22.44
CA SER A 4 -21.79 -11.33 21.98
C SER A 4 -21.65 -11.92 20.58
N LYS A 5 -20.85 -11.25 19.73
CA LYS A 5 -20.44 -11.71 18.40
C LYS A 5 -19.76 -13.08 18.44
N PHE A 6 -19.20 -13.48 19.58
CA PHE A 6 -18.51 -14.76 19.74
C PHE A 6 -19.42 -15.90 20.23
N SER A 7 -20.71 -15.65 20.45
CA SER A 7 -21.60 -16.64 21.08
C SER A 7 -21.75 -17.94 20.26
N GLU A 8 -21.70 -17.85 18.93
CA GLU A 8 -21.79 -19.01 18.04
C GLU A 8 -20.51 -19.83 18.08
N LYS A 9 -19.35 -19.17 17.97
CA LYS A 9 -18.04 -19.81 18.04
C LYS A 9 -17.84 -20.57 19.34
N VAL A 10 -18.23 -19.99 20.48
CA VAL A 10 -18.14 -20.66 21.79
C VAL A 10 -19.03 -21.91 21.84
N ARG A 11 -20.24 -21.87 21.27
CA ARG A 11 -21.13 -23.03 21.22
C ARG A 11 -20.57 -24.14 20.34
N GLU A 12 -19.95 -23.79 19.22
CA GLU A 12 -19.28 -24.75 18.33
C GLU A 12 -18.09 -25.40 19.02
N ASP A 13 -17.26 -24.62 19.70
CA ASP A 13 -16.07 -25.13 20.41
C ASP A 13 -16.44 -26.04 21.60
N VAL A 14 -17.57 -25.78 22.26
CA VAL A 14 -18.12 -26.66 23.30
C VAL A 14 -18.69 -27.96 22.71
N LYS A 15 -19.27 -27.91 21.51
CA LYS A 15 -19.82 -29.09 20.82
C LYS A 15 -18.75 -30.01 20.23
N LYS A 16 -17.53 -29.51 19.96
CA LYS A 16 -16.44 -30.33 19.45
C LYS A 16 -16.09 -31.41 20.48
N VAL A 17 -16.29 -32.67 20.12
CA VAL A 17 -15.84 -33.83 20.91
C VAL A 17 -14.31 -33.80 20.93
N LYS A 18 -13.72 -33.49 22.09
CA LYS A 18 -12.26 -33.53 22.29
C LYS A 18 -11.83 -34.99 22.46
N ASP A 19 -10.66 -35.34 21.94
CA ASP A 19 -10.08 -36.68 22.14
C ASP A 19 -10.00 -37.01 23.63
N CYS A 20 -10.42 -38.21 24.02
CA CYS A 20 -10.63 -38.61 25.42
C CYS A 20 -9.35 -38.63 26.29
N HIS A 21 -8.18 -38.46 25.70
CA HIS A 21 -6.87 -38.63 26.35
C HIS A 21 -5.88 -37.50 25.99
N ARG A 22 -6.37 -36.36 25.49
CA ARG A 22 -5.51 -35.27 24.99
C ARG A 22 -4.77 -34.48 26.07
N THR A 23 -5.33 -34.38 27.27
CA THR A 23 -4.77 -33.57 28.38
C THR A 23 -3.80 -34.34 29.26
N MET A 24 -4.10 -35.61 29.60
CA MET A 24 -3.29 -36.41 30.54
C MET A 24 -2.79 -37.73 29.95
N GLY A 25 -2.95 -37.94 28.64
CA GLY A 25 -2.64 -39.22 27.99
C GLY A 25 -3.67 -40.30 28.33
N PHE A 26 -3.37 -41.53 27.92
CA PHE A 26 -4.16 -42.69 28.31
C PHE A 26 -3.86 -43.04 29.78
N PRO A 27 -4.85 -43.55 30.54
CA PRO A 27 -4.61 -44.01 31.91
C PRO A 27 -3.58 -45.15 31.94
N PRO A 28 -2.85 -45.36 33.06
CA PRO A 28 -1.78 -46.36 33.15
C PRO A 28 -2.23 -47.78 32.80
N ASP A 29 -3.47 -48.10 33.11
CA ASP A 29 -4.07 -49.42 32.88
C ASP A 29 -4.61 -49.60 31.45
N TYR A 30 -4.52 -48.55 30.61
CA TYR A 30 -4.94 -48.64 29.23
C TYR A 30 -3.97 -49.55 28.46
N PRO A 31 -4.46 -50.59 27.75
CA PRO A 31 -3.61 -51.46 26.96
C PRO A 31 -3.06 -50.70 25.76
N GLY A 32 -1.96 -49.97 25.98
CA GLY A 32 -1.21 -49.30 24.94
C GLY A 32 -0.58 -50.31 23.99
N LYS A 33 -0.43 -49.92 22.72
CA LYS A 33 0.39 -50.67 21.77
C LYS A 33 1.84 -50.52 22.22
N GLY A 34 2.33 -51.47 23.03
CA GLY A 34 3.73 -51.52 23.45
C GLY A 34 4.70 -51.67 22.27
N PRO A 35 6.03 -51.60 22.52
CA PRO A 35 7.05 -51.62 21.46
C PRO A 35 7.09 -52.90 20.62
N SER A 36 6.38 -53.96 21.03
CA SER A 36 6.17 -55.19 20.26
C SER A 36 5.21 -55.02 19.07
N TYR A 37 4.34 -54.00 19.09
CA TYR A 37 3.38 -53.72 18.01
C TYR A 37 4.03 -52.92 16.87
N PHE A 38 4.88 -53.58 16.09
CA PHE A 38 5.49 -52.97 14.91
C PHE A 38 4.46 -52.71 13.79
N LEU A 39 4.60 -51.58 13.10
CA LEU A 39 3.77 -51.25 11.94
C LEU A 39 4.05 -52.24 10.80
N LYS A 40 3.01 -52.93 10.33
CA LYS A 40 3.11 -53.77 9.12
C LYS A 40 2.97 -52.90 7.87
N LYS A 41 3.60 -53.33 6.76
CA LYS A 41 3.48 -52.68 5.45
C LYS A 41 2.00 -52.59 5.05
N GLY A 42 1.52 -51.38 4.72
CA GLY A 42 0.12 -51.15 4.33
C GLY A 42 -0.87 -50.89 5.47
N THR A 43 -0.43 -50.66 6.70
CA THR A 43 -1.33 -50.36 7.83
C THR A 43 -1.82 -48.91 7.90
N ARG A 44 -1.14 -47.98 7.22
CA ARG A 44 -1.53 -46.55 7.11
C ARG A 44 -2.05 -46.24 5.70
N LEU A 45 -3.07 -46.98 5.25
CA LEU A 45 -3.72 -46.68 3.97
C LEU A 45 -4.56 -45.41 4.13
N ASN A 46 -4.11 -44.32 3.52
CA ASN A 46 -4.97 -43.16 3.24
C ASN A 46 -5.86 -43.54 2.06
N LEU A 47 -7.02 -44.13 2.33
CA LEU A 47 -8.05 -44.35 1.31
C LEU A 47 -8.48 -42.97 0.80
N LYS A 48 -8.06 -42.62 -0.42
CA LYS A 48 -8.69 -41.49 -1.12
C LYS A 48 -10.12 -41.91 -1.40
N GLN A 49 -11.07 -41.16 -0.85
CA GLN A 49 -12.48 -41.36 -1.18
C GLN A 49 -12.65 -41.15 -2.68
N ASP A 50 -13.37 -42.04 -3.35
CA ASP A 50 -13.83 -41.80 -4.72
C ASP A 50 -14.84 -40.64 -4.66
N VAL A 51 -14.37 -39.45 -5.03
CA VAL A 51 -15.23 -38.28 -5.11
C VAL A 51 -15.91 -38.31 -6.47
N GLU A 52 -17.23 -38.44 -6.48
CA GLU A 52 -18.01 -38.18 -7.69
C GLU A 52 -17.72 -36.76 -8.15
N LYS A 53 -17.17 -36.64 -9.37
CA LYS A 53 -16.87 -35.33 -9.96
C LYS A 53 -18.18 -34.58 -10.20
N THR A 54 -18.59 -33.74 -9.26
CA THR A 54 -19.68 -32.78 -9.47
C THR A 54 -19.29 -31.86 -10.61
N LYS A 55 -19.88 -32.08 -11.79
CA LYS A 55 -19.65 -31.21 -12.95
C LYS A 55 -20.11 -29.79 -12.59
N LEU A 56 -19.23 -28.82 -12.78
CA LEU A 56 -19.60 -27.40 -12.65
C LEU A 56 -20.76 -27.11 -13.61
N VAL A 57 -21.89 -26.65 -13.06
CA VAL A 57 -23.07 -26.29 -13.85
C VAL A 57 -22.79 -24.92 -14.48
N PHE A 58 -22.30 -24.94 -15.72
CA PHE A 58 -22.23 -23.73 -16.54
C PHE A 58 -23.61 -23.45 -17.15
N PRO A 59 -23.99 -22.18 -17.36
CA PRO A 59 -25.18 -21.87 -18.15
C PRO A 59 -25.04 -22.50 -19.55
N PRO A 60 -26.12 -23.05 -20.12
CA PRO A 60 -26.07 -23.64 -21.44
C PRO A 60 -25.68 -22.56 -22.47
N LYS A 61 -24.70 -22.87 -23.32
CA LYS A 61 -24.34 -22.02 -24.46
C LYS A 61 -25.59 -21.81 -25.34
N MET A 62 -25.77 -20.60 -25.88
CA MET A 62 -26.83 -20.33 -26.84
C MET A 62 -26.72 -21.31 -28.01
N LYS A 63 -27.87 -21.83 -28.49
CA LYS A 63 -27.91 -22.73 -29.63
C LYS A 63 -27.49 -21.97 -30.89
N VAL A 64 -26.64 -22.59 -31.70
CA VAL A 64 -26.28 -22.06 -33.02
C VAL A 64 -27.53 -22.09 -33.90
N PRO A 65 -27.89 -20.99 -34.59
CA PRO A 65 -29.02 -20.99 -35.51
C PRO A 65 -28.89 -22.09 -36.55
N ARG A 66 -29.99 -22.79 -36.83
CA ARG A 66 -30.03 -23.78 -37.91
C ARG A 66 -29.99 -23.09 -39.27
N ARG A 67 -29.59 -23.81 -40.32
CA ARG A 67 -29.51 -23.28 -41.70
C ARG A 67 -30.80 -22.59 -42.16
N ASP A 68 -31.96 -23.06 -41.69
CA ASP A 68 -33.29 -22.54 -42.06
C ASP A 68 -33.76 -21.38 -41.17
N GLU A 69 -33.07 -21.12 -40.05
CA GLU A 69 -33.30 -20.00 -39.13
C GLU A 69 -32.42 -18.79 -39.46
N TRP A 70 -31.56 -18.91 -40.48
CA TRP A 70 -30.82 -17.77 -41.01
C TRP A 70 -31.84 -16.75 -41.51
N THR A 71 -31.76 -15.55 -40.95
CA THR A 71 -32.59 -14.37 -41.22
C THR A 71 -33.23 -14.43 -42.60
N LYS A 72 -34.52 -14.78 -42.67
CA LYS A 72 -35.31 -14.53 -43.87
C LYS A 72 -35.21 -13.02 -44.12
N PRO A 73 -34.65 -12.56 -45.24
CA PRO A 73 -34.58 -11.14 -45.50
C PRO A 73 -36.00 -10.60 -45.43
N LEU A 74 -36.21 -9.58 -44.60
CA LEU A 74 -37.51 -8.94 -44.51
C LEU A 74 -37.91 -8.50 -45.92
N VAL A 75 -39.01 -9.04 -46.44
CA VAL A 75 -39.51 -8.69 -47.77
C VAL A 75 -39.93 -7.23 -47.70
N LYS A 76 -39.09 -6.34 -48.24
CA LYS A 76 -39.41 -4.93 -48.35
C LYS A 76 -40.44 -4.78 -49.48
N PRO A 77 -41.49 -3.95 -49.31
CA PRO A 77 -42.39 -3.65 -50.40
C PRO A 77 -41.62 -3.01 -51.57
N LEU A 78 -42.11 -3.19 -52.79
CA LEU A 78 -41.58 -2.53 -53.98
C LEU A 78 -41.65 -1.01 -53.78
N GLN A 79 -40.50 -0.39 -53.50
CA GLN A 79 -40.39 1.03 -53.25
C GLN A 79 -40.19 1.78 -54.57
N ASN A 80 -40.99 2.83 -54.80
CA ASN A 80 -40.79 3.69 -55.96
C ASN A 80 -39.62 4.65 -55.70
N PHE A 81 -38.43 4.27 -56.17
CA PHE A 81 -37.21 5.05 -55.97
C PHE A 81 -37.25 6.44 -56.62
N VAL A 82 -38.01 6.62 -57.71
CA VAL A 82 -38.15 7.93 -58.36
C VAL A 82 -38.90 8.90 -57.45
N TYR A 83 -40.00 8.45 -56.87
CA TYR A 83 -40.79 9.24 -55.94
C TYR A 83 -40.02 9.54 -54.64
N THR A 84 -39.31 8.55 -54.09
CA THR A 84 -38.54 8.75 -52.86
C THR A 84 -37.36 9.68 -53.07
N ASN A 85 -36.64 9.54 -54.19
CA ASN A 85 -35.54 10.45 -54.53
C ASN A 85 -36.04 11.89 -54.72
N ALA A 86 -37.22 12.07 -55.35
CA ALA A 86 -37.82 13.39 -55.51
C ALA A 86 -38.16 14.02 -54.15
N ILE A 87 -38.81 13.25 -53.26
CA ILE A 87 -39.09 13.70 -51.89
C ILE A 87 -37.82 14.01 -51.12
N ASP A 88 -36.80 13.16 -51.20
CA ASP A 88 -35.55 13.32 -50.47
C ASP A 88 -34.81 14.58 -50.94
N VAL A 89 -34.81 14.88 -52.24
CA VAL A 89 -34.23 16.12 -52.78
C VAL A 89 -35.02 17.35 -52.31
N ILE A 90 -36.36 17.30 -52.34
CA ILE A 90 -37.22 18.40 -51.85
C ILE A 90 -37.02 18.66 -50.35
N ARG A 91 -36.87 17.59 -49.56
CA ARG A 91 -36.66 17.66 -48.11
C ARG A 91 -35.20 17.94 -47.73
N SER A 92 -34.26 17.73 -48.65
CA SER A 92 -32.85 17.98 -48.38
C SER A 92 -32.61 19.48 -48.23
N GLY A 93 -31.93 19.87 -47.15
CA GLY A 93 -31.45 21.23 -47.00
C GLY A 93 -30.36 21.55 -48.03
N PRO A 94 -30.11 22.85 -48.33
CA PRO A 94 -29.04 23.22 -49.23
C PRO A 94 -27.70 22.68 -48.72
N LYS A 95 -26.87 22.15 -49.63
CA LYS A 95 -25.51 21.73 -49.28
C LYS A 95 -24.77 22.95 -48.73
N HIS A 96 -24.13 22.81 -47.58
CA HIS A 96 -23.21 23.84 -47.10
C HIS A 96 -22.09 23.99 -48.16
N GLY A 97 -21.96 25.19 -48.73
CA GLY A 97 -20.92 25.48 -49.71
C GLY A 97 -19.52 25.27 -49.12
N SER A 98 -18.52 25.07 -49.99
CA SER A 98 -17.12 25.14 -49.56
C SER A 98 -16.88 26.49 -48.89
N ARG A 99 -16.22 26.48 -47.74
CA ARG A 99 -15.92 27.71 -47.01
C ARG A 99 -15.01 28.58 -47.89
N ARG A 100 -15.47 29.78 -48.25
CA ARG A 100 -14.67 30.79 -48.95
C ARG A 100 -14.06 31.73 -47.92
N VAL A 101 -12.74 31.72 -47.80
CA VAL A 101 -11.98 32.74 -47.07
C VAL A 101 -11.26 33.56 -48.13
N TRP A 102 -11.45 34.88 -48.08
CA TRP A 102 -10.78 35.85 -48.95
C TRP A 102 -9.84 36.63 -48.05
N ASP A 103 -8.55 36.64 -48.35
CA ASP A 103 -7.55 37.35 -47.54
C ASP A 103 -6.72 38.36 -48.36
N SER A 104 -6.74 38.29 -49.69
CA SER A 104 -6.10 39.27 -50.55
C SER A 104 -7.09 40.31 -51.09
N SER A 105 -6.64 41.57 -51.23
CA SER A 105 -7.39 42.65 -51.90
C SER A 105 -7.71 42.32 -53.37
N THR A 106 -7.04 41.33 -53.95
CA THR A 106 -7.21 40.80 -55.31
C THR A 106 -8.22 39.65 -55.40
N GLY A 107 -8.69 39.13 -54.26
CA GLY A 107 -9.72 38.09 -54.24
C GLY A 107 -9.21 36.69 -54.59
N ASP A 108 -8.01 36.31 -54.16
CA ASP A 108 -7.51 34.94 -54.36
C ASP A 108 -8.09 33.99 -53.29
N GLN A 109 -8.60 32.84 -53.73
CA GLN A 109 -9.23 31.85 -52.85
C GLN A 109 -8.17 30.95 -52.20
N ILE A 110 -7.97 31.08 -50.88
CA ILE A 110 -7.06 30.21 -50.13
C ILE A 110 -7.77 28.89 -49.82
N HIS A 111 -7.39 27.83 -50.53
CA HIS A 111 -7.88 26.46 -50.30
C HIS A 111 -7.14 25.78 -49.14
N SER A 112 -7.15 26.34 -47.94
CA SER A 112 -6.70 25.63 -46.72
C SER A 112 -6.83 26.51 -45.49
N CYS A 113 -8.03 26.59 -44.93
CA CYS A 113 -8.15 27.03 -43.54
C CYS A 113 -8.75 25.87 -42.76
N VAL A 114 -7.86 25.02 -42.24
CA VAL A 114 -8.17 24.15 -41.10
C VAL A 114 -8.91 25.04 -40.10
N ILE A 115 -10.13 24.66 -39.73
CA ILE A 115 -10.89 25.38 -38.72
C ILE A 115 -10.10 25.17 -37.44
N GLU A 116 -9.21 26.09 -37.12
CA GLU A 116 -8.58 26.09 -35.81
C GLU A 116 -9.72 26.24 -34.80
N PRO A 117 -9.95 25.25 -33.93
CA PRO A 117 -10.97 25.36 -32.92
C PRO A 117 -10.63 26.59 -32.07
N LYS A 118 -11.45 27.64 -32.20
CA LYS A 118 -11.35 28.81 -31.35
C LYS A 118 -11.83 28.42 -29.96
N PHE A 119 -10.90 27.90 -29.15
CA PHE A 119 -11.14 27.47 -27.77
C PHE A 119 -11.68 28.59 -26.87
N VAL A 120 -11.52 29.85 -27.29
CA VAL A 120 -12.11 31.04 -26.66
C VAL A 120 -13.64 30.97 -26.61
N PHE A 121 -14.30 30.35 -27.61
CA PHE A 121 -15.76 30.20 -27.63
C PHE A 121 -16.25 28.93 -26.93
N HIS A 122 -15.38 28.20 -26.23
CA HIS A 122 -15.78 27.01 -25.50
C HIS A 122 -16.68 27.40 -24.31
N LYS A 123 -17.79 26.67 -24.09
CA LYS A 123 -18.77 26.96 -23.01
C LYS A 123 -18.17 26.97 -21.60
N GLY A 124 -17.05 26.24 -21.43
CA GLY A 124 -16.28 26.13 -20.20
C GLY A 124 -15.04 27.03 -20.14
N PHE A 125 -14.82 27.90 -21.13
CA PHE A 125 -13.69 28.83 -21.12
C PHE A 125 -13.79 29.74 -19.89
N GLY A 126 -12.70 29.84 -19.12
CA GLY A 126 -12.65 30.59 -17.85
C GLY A 126 -13.41 29.95 -16.67
N LYS A 127 -14.08 28.80 -16.85
CA LYS A 127 -14.77 28.10 -15.76
C LYS A 127 -13.91 26.96 -15.21
N VAL A 128 -13.95 26.78 -13.89
CA VAL A 128 -13.28 25.65 -13.23
C VAL A 128 -14.02 24.35 -13.59
N PRO A 129 -13.34 23.33 -14.14
CA PRO A 129 -13.96 22.05 -14.44
C PRO A 129 -14.53 21.37 -13.19
N LYS A 130 -15.68 20.69 -13.35
CA LYS A 130 -16.41 20.04 -12.25
C LYS A 130 -15.54 19.10 -11.41
N TYR A 131 -14.69 18.31 -12.06
CA TYR A 131 -13.83 17.33 -11.39
C TYR A 131 -12.84 17.96 -10.39
N VAL A 132 -12.40 19.21 -10.61
CA VAL A 132 -11.48 19.91 -9.70
C VAL A 132 -12.16 20.18 -8.36
N ASN A 133 -13.45 20.54 -8.39
CA ASN A 133 -14.22 20.75 -7.18
C ASN A 133 -14.52 19.43 -6.46
N GLU A 134 -14.87 18.38 -7.20
CA GLU A 134 -15.07 17.03 -6.66
C GLU A 134 -13.78 16.48 -6.02
N PHE A 135 -12.61 16.80 -6.56
CA PHE A 135 -11.34 16.42 -5.99
C PHE A 135 -11.05 17.17 -4.68
N LYS A 136 -11.29 18.49 -4.64
CA LYS A 136 -11.13 19.30 -3.42
C LYS A 136 -12.03 18.83 -2.29
N THR A 137 -13.29 18.49 -2.57
CA THR A 137 -14.22 17.99 -1.54
C THR A 137 -13.78 16.63 -1.00
N LYS A 138 -13.35 15.72 -1.87
CA LYS A 138 -12.77 14.43 -1.47
C LYS A 138 -11.54 14.61 -0.57
N GLN A 139 -10.61 15.50 -0.94
CA GLN A 139 -9.43 15.76 -0.12
C GLN A 139 -9.78 16.33 1.26
N LYS A 140 -10.75 17.25 1.34
CA LYS A 140 -11.23 17.78 2.62
C LYS A 140 -11.83 16.67 3.48
N ALA A 141 -12.73 15.85 2.93
CA ALA A 141 -13.33 14.74 3.65
C ALA A 141 -12.27 13.74 4.16
N VAL A 142 -11.21 13.48 3.40
CA VAL A 142 -10.10 12.62 3.85
C VAL A 142 -9.35 13.25 5.03
N LYS A 143 -9.09 14.56 4.99
CA LYS A 143 -8.42 15.27 6.11
C LYS A 143 -9.29 15.26 7.36
N ASP A 144 -10.55 15.65 7.23
CA ASP A 144 -11.49 15.69 8.35
C ASP A 144 -11.68 14.30 8.98
N ASN A 145 -11.68 13.24 8.15
CA ASN A 145 -11.75 11.86 8.65
C ASN A 145 -10.46 11.40 9.32
N LYS A 146 -9.28 11.88 8.89
CA LYS A 146 -8.02 11.60 9.60
C LYS A 146 -8.03 12.27 10.96
N GLU A 147 -8.33 13.57 11.01
CA GLU A 147 -8.39 14.34 12.27
C GLU A 147 -9.41 13.76 13.27
N LYS A 148 -10.51 13.17 12.79
CA LYS A 148 -11.53 12.54 13.66
C LYS A 148 -11.19 11.12 14.11
N ASN A 149 -10.43 10.36 13.31
CA ASN A 149 -10.08 8.96 13.62
C ASN A 149 -8.69 8.83 14.26
N GLU A 150 -7.90 9.91 14.29
CA GLU A 150 -6.74 10.04 15.15
C GLU A 150 -7.23 10.19 16.60
N GLU A 151 -7.71 9.10 17.20
CA GLU A 151 -7.61 8.94 18.65
C GLU A 151 -6.11 9.01 19.01
N PRO A 152 -5.70 9.72 20.08
CA PRO A 152 -4.30 9.76 20.51
C PRO A 152 -3.92 8.35 20.93
N THR A 153 -3.41 7.61 19.98
CA THR A 153 -2.97 6.25 20.13
C THR A 153 -1.90 6.19 21.22
N GLU A 154 -2.12 5.32 22.20
CA GLU A 154 -1.27 5.14 23.38
C GLU A 154 0.22 4.88 23.05
N TYR A 155 0.53 4.52 21.80
CA TYR A 155 1.90 4.35 21.30
C TYR A 155 2.75 5.63 21.27
N GLU A 156 2.13 6.82 21.30
CA GLU A 156 2.90 8.08 21.36
C GLU A 156 3.50 8.34 22.74
N SER A 157 3.08 7.60 23.78
CA SER A 157 3.50 7.83 25.16
C SER A 157 4.77 7.07 25.59
N ALA A 158 5.29 6.16 24.77
CA ALA A 158 6.42 5.31 25.15
C ALA A 158 7.79 5.86 24.74
N TYR A 159 7.83 6.81 23.81
CA TYR A 159 9.06 7.40 23.29
C TYR A 159 9.20 8.86 23.72
N GLN A 160 10.30 9.18 24.39
CA GLN A 160 10.63 10.56 24.74
C GLN A 160 11.53 11.16 23.64
N ILE A 161 11.16 12.34 23.13
CA ILE A 161 12.00 13.08 22.19
C ILE A 161 13.04 13.87 22.99
N ILE A 162 14.32 13.71 22.67
CA ILE A 162 15.38 14.52 23.27
C ILE A 162 15.25 15.98 22.80
N SER A 163 15.26 16.92 23.75
CA SER A 163 15.26 18.34 23.42
C SER A 163 16.56 18.74 22.70
N LYS A 164 16.52 19.79 21.87
CA LYS A 164 17.71 20.25 21.15
C LYS A 164 18.84 20.65 22.12
N GLU A 165 18.48 21.29 23.23
CA GLU A 165 19.43 21.72 24.25
C GLU A 165 20.14 20.53 24.90
N ASP A 166 19.40 19.47 25.22
CA ASP A 166 19.97 18.29 25.85
C ASP A 166 20.83 17.50 24.86
N ARG A 167 20.43 17.43 23.59
CA ARG A 167 21.26 16.88 22.51
C ARG A 167 22.58 17.64 22.39
N ASP A 168 22.54 18.97 22.39
CA ASP A 168 23.75 19.79 22.27
C ASP A 168 24.65 19.65 23.52
N LYS A 169 24.08 19.50 24.71
CA LYS A 169 24.84 19.18 25.94
C LYS A 169 25.55 17.84 25.81
N ILE A 170 24.86 16.80 25.31
CA ILE A 170 25.45 15.47 25.12
C ILE A 170 26.60 15.53 24.11
N ILE A 171 26.40 16.18 22.96
CA ILE A 171 27.43 16.32 21.92
C ILE A 171 28.67 17.05 22.48
N LYS A 172 28.46 18.14 23.24
CA LYS A 172 29.57 18.86 23.90
C LYS A 172 30.31 17.97 24.90
N GLY A 173 29.59 17.16 25.67
CA GLY A 173 30.16 16.18 26.59
C GLY A 173 31.03 15.14 25.87
N LEU A 174 30.52 14.55 24.79
CA LEU A 174 31.26 13.58 23.98
C LEU A 174 32.51 14.18 23.34
N LYS A 175 32.42 15.40 22.80
CA LYS A 175 33.59 16.11 22.23
C LYS A 175 34.67 16.36 23.27
N LYS A 176 34.29 16.72 24.50
CA LYS A 176 35.25 16.89 25.61
C LYS A 176 35.95 15.58 25.98
N ILE A 177 35.22 14.46 25.97
CA ILE A 177 35.80 13.13 26.23
C ILE A 177 36.75 12.73 25.10
N TRP A 178 36.35 12.98 23.84
CA TRP A 178 37.18 12.74 22.67
C TRP A 178 38.48 13.55 22.72
N GLU A 179 38.42 14.84 23.07
CA GLU A 179 39.62 15.69 23.23
C GLU A 179 40.58 15.13 24.28
N ALA A 180 40.07 14.71 25.44
CA ALA A 180 40.88 14.11 26.49
C ALA A 180 41.55 12.80 26.03
N LYS A 181 40.81 11.92 25.33
CA LYS A 181 41.39 10.68 24.78
C LYS A 181 42.34 10.93 23.63
N GLN A 182 42.10 11.94 22.81
CA GLN A 182 43.01 12.34 21.75
C GLN A 182 44.30 12.92 22.32
N GLU A 183 44.24 13.66 23.43
CA GLU A 183 45.42 14.10 24.15
C GLU A 183 46.25 12.92 24.66
N GLU A 184 45.62 11.96 25.34
CA GLU A 184 46.29 10.72 25.77
C GLU A 184 46.91 9.97 24.57
N PHE A 185 46.20 9.91 23.45
CA PHE A 185 46.68 9.24 22.23
C PHE A 185 47.91 9.93 21.62
N ARG A 186 47.93 11.27 21.62
CA ARG A 186 49.08 12.07 21.14
C ARG A 186 50.33 11.90 22.00
N LEU A 187 50.16 11.59 23.28
CA LEU A 187 51.27 11.33 24.21
C LEU A 187 51.90 9.94 24.01
N LEU A 188 51.39 9.10 23.09
CA LEU A 188 52.02 7.81 22.83
C LEU A 188 53.39 7.97 22.16
N PRO A 189 54.34 7.07 22.47
CA PRO A 189 55.58 6.99 21.73
C PRO A 189 55.34 6.77 20.23
N MET A 190 56.14 7.43 19.39
CA MET A 190 56.08 7.29 17.93
C MET A 190 56.34 5.84 17.48
N VAL A 191 57.22 5.13 18.20
CA VAL A 191 57.60 3.74 17.93
C VAL A 191 56.92 2.82 18.93
N VAL A 192 56.13 1.87 18.41
CA VAL A 192 55.25 0.99 19.19
C VAL A 192 55.62 -0.46 18.89
N GLU A 193 56.63 -0.98 19.58
CA GLU A 193 57.23 -2.29 19.24
C GLU A 193 56.71 -3.42 20.13
N THR A 194 56.42 -3.13 21.39
CA THR A 194 56.06 -4.19 22.34
C THR A 194 54.55 -4.52 22.25
N PRO A 195 54.17 -5.81 22.39
CA PRO A 195 52.77 -6.22 22.40
C PRO A 195 51.84 -5.41 23.33
N PRO A 196 52.22 -5.03 24.57
CA PRO A 196 51.37 -4.18 25.42
C PRO A 196 51.19 -2.76 24.88
N GLN A 197 52.22 -2.17 24.27
CA GLN A 197 52.12 -0.84 23.66
C GLN A 197 51.19 -0.88 22.44
N ILE A 198 51.28 -1.92 21.60
CA ILE A 198 50.39 -2.13 20.45
C ILE A 198 48.94 -2.32 20.92
N LYS A 199 48.71 -3.12 21.96
CA LYS A 199 47.37 -3.31 22.55
C LYS A 199 46.80 -1.99 23.08
N ARG A 200 47.60 -1.20 23.79
CA ARG A 200 47.19 0.11 24.31
C ARG A 200 46.81 1.06 23.17
N LYS A 201 47.65 1.16 22.13
CA LYS A 201 47.36 1.99 20.94
C LYS A 201 46.07 1.58 20.26
N THR A 202 45.93 0.29 19.94
CA THR A 202 44.74 -0.23 19.24
C THR A 202 43.46 -0.09 20.06
N GLN A 203 43.54 -0.15 21.39
CA GLN A 203 42.39 0.16 22.25
C GLN A 203 41.98 1.63 22.14
N MET A 204 42.94 2.56 22.21
CA MET A 204 42.63 4.00 22.07
C MET A 204 42.09 4.36 20.69
N GLU A 205 42.60 3.74 19.61
CA GLU A 205 42.05 3.93 18.26
C GLU A 205 40.58 3.49 18.18
N ARG A 206 40.24 2.34 18.78
CA ARG A 206 38.86 1.85 18.83
C ARG A 206 37.95 2.77 19.64
N ASP A 207 38.44 3.28 20.77
CA ASP A 207 37.68 4.17 21.63
C ASP A 207 37.41 5.52 20.92
N LEU A 208 38.41 6.06 20.21
CA LEU A 208 38.27 7.26 19.39
C LEU A 208 37.27 7.05 18.23
N ASP A 209 37.42 5.95 17.49
CA ASP A 209 36.48 5.58 16.41
C ASP A 209 35.04 5.42 16.92
N ALA A 210 34.86 4.89 18.14
CA ALA A 210 33.55 4.74 18.75
C ALA A 210 32.93 6.11 19.06
N LEU A 211 33.68 7.01 19.68
CA LEU A 211 33.24 8.38 19.99
C LEU A 211 32.91 9.17 18.72
N GLU A 212 33.73 9.06 17.66
CA GLU A 212 33.47 9.72 16.38
C GLU A 212 32.15 9.24 15.76
N LYS A 213 31.90 7.92 15.76
CA LYS A 213 30.64 7.36 15.27
C LYS A 213 29.44 7.78 16.11
N GLU A 214 29.59 7.91 17.43
CA GLU A 214 28.51 8.37 18.29
C GLU A 214 28.18 9.84 18.06
N ILE A 215 29.19 10.71 17.97
CA ILE A 215 29.02 12.13 17.66
C ILE A 215 28.34 12.30 16.30
N ASP A 216 28.81 11.59 15.27
CA ASP A 216 28.26 11.66 13.92
C ASP A 216 26.80 11.17 13.86
N LYS A 217 26.46 10.08 14.55
CA LYS A 217 25.07 9.61 14.69
C LYS A 217 24.18 10.67 15.33
N LEU A 218 24.66 11.34 16.38
CA LEU A 218 23.90 12.39 17.04
C LEU A 218 23.78 13.63 16.16
N GLU A 219 24.81 14.03 15.42
CA GLU A 219 24.82 15.25 14.58
C GLU A 219 23.95 15.10 13.32
N ARG A 220 23.99 13.93 12.65
CA ARG A 220 23.15 13.64 11.47
C ARG A 220 21.66 13.63 11.81
N ASN A 221 21.30 13.08 12.97
CA ASN A 221 19.92 12.90 13.37
C ASN A 221 19.42 14.07 14.22
N LYS A 222 18.56 14.92 13.64
CA LYS A 222 17.99 16.10 14.33
C LYS A 222 16.96 15.75 15.41
N ILE A 223 16.28 14.62 15.27
CA ILE A 223 15.23 14.14 16.17
C ILE A 223 15.62 12.74 16.62
N ILE A 224 15.71 12.53 17.93
CA ILE A 224 16.11 11.26 18.53
C ILE A 224 15.03 10.85 19.52
N TYR A 225 14.57 9.62 19.39
CA TYR A 225 13.57 9.00 20.26
C TYR A 225 14.28 8.09 21.26
N VAL A 226 14.02 8.29 22.55
CA VAL A 226 14.52 7.45 23.64
C VAL A 226 13.36 6.59 24.14
N TYR A 227 13.61 5.29 24.26
CA TYR A 227 12.66 4.34 24.80
C TYR A 227 13.16 3.84 26.15
N ASP A 228 12.40 4.12 27.21
CA ASP A 228 12.69 3.62 28.55
C ASP A 228 11.91 2.33 28.81
N GLU A 229 12.59 1.18 28.70
CA GLU A 229 12.03 -0.15 29.03
C GLU A 229 11.60 -0.27 30.51
N SER A 230 12.04 0.64 31.37
CA SER A 230 11.82 0.58 32.82
C SER A 230 10.55 1.28 33.31
N GLY A 231 9.76 1.92 32.43
CA GLY A 231 8.50 2.58 32.80
C GLY A 231 8.63 3.73 33.82
N LYS A 232 9.84 4.12 34.20
CA LYS A 232 10.09 5.24 35.10
C LYS A 232 10.04 6.53 34.30
N LYS A 233 8.91 7.23 34.38
CA LYS A 233 8.82 8.63 33.96
C LYS A 233 9.82 9.43 34.79
N CYS A 234 10.96 9.79 34.22
CA CYS A 234 11.84 10.81 34.78
C CYS A 234 11.13 12.16 34.64
N TYR A 235 10.59 12.66 35.76
CA TYR A 235 10.10 14.02 35.84
C TYR A 235 11.30 14.96 35.79
N CYS A 236 11.71 15.38 34.59
CA CYS A 236 12.56 16.56 34.46
C CYS A 236 11.77 17.74 35.04
N HIS A 237 12.04 18.07 36.31
CA HIS A 237 11.53 19.26 36.97
C HIS A 237 11.90 20.49 36.12
N LYS A 238 10.89 21.08 35.49
CA LYS A 238 10.96 22.47 35.04
C LYS A 238 10.91 23.33 36.29
N ASN A 239 12.07 23.61 36.88
CA ASN A 239 12.19 24.73 37.80
C ASN A 239 12.14 26.01 36.95
N LYS A 240 11.10 26.80 37.18
CA LYS A 240 11.01 28.20 36.76
C LYS A 240 11.97 29.05 37.59
#